data_AF-A0A812CCQ1-F1
#
_entry.id   AF-A0A812CCQ1-F1
#
_cell.length_a   1.000
_cell.length_b   1.000
_cell.length_c   1.000
_cell.angle_alpha   90.00
_cell.angle_beta   90.00
_cell.angle_gamma   90.00
#
_symmetry.space_group_name_H-M   'P 1'
#
loop_
_entity.id
_entity.type
_entity.pdbx_description
1 polymer ?
#
loop_
_entity_poly.entity_id
_entity_poly.type
_entity_poly.pdbx_seq_one_letter_code
_entity_poly.pdbx_strand_id
1 'polypeptide(L)'
;MSNDIQKKVVAAKSDLFNYIDSHIREIKYGVYCLGTVGALLCIRSLRPFKKFTKIEELPHNFVRNNVALQGTVRKIEERGKLYVDHHPVFQLPFTKNYDCLPIHLAFLSIGPQGRLWLVKNVKNKFIWFEPLKISDEGALECVVYSKGLFWTKKNLNEKMEISFEQPAAGL
;
A
#
# COMPACT_ATOMS: atom_id res chain seq x y z
N MET A 1 2.94 63.14 -5.39
CA MET A 1 2.40 61.97 -4.65
C MET A 1 2.76 60.63 -5.31
N SER A 2 2.71 60.48 -6.65
CA SER A 2 3.06 59.22 -7.34
C SER A 2 4.54 58.79 -7.23
N ASN A 3 5.49 59.75 -7.32
CA ASN A 3 6.92 59.45 -7.30
C ASN A 3 7.47 59.02 -5.93
N ASP A 4 6.91 59.49 -4.81
CA ASP A 4 7.36 59.11 -3.48
C ASP A 4 6.95 57.69 -3.12
N ILE A 5 5.76 57.26 -3.57
CA ILE A 5 5.29 55.88 -3.42
C ILE A 5 6.21 54.94 -4.20
N GLN A 6 6.55 55.28 -5.45
CA GLN A 6 7.49 54.50 -6.27
C GLN A 6 8.87 54.37 -5.62
N LYS A 7 9.43 55.46 -5.08
CA LYS A 7 10.73 55.42 -4.38
C LYS A 7 10.69 54.52 -3.14
N LYS A 8 9.63 54.59 -2.33
CA LYS A 8 9.46 53.74 -1.15
C LYS A 8 9.35 52.26 -1.51
N VAL A 9 8.63 51.94 -2.59
CA VAL A 9 8.49 50.56 -3.09
C VAL A 9 9.83 50.01 -3.58
N VAL A 10 10.62 50.81 -4.30
CA VAL A 10 11.95 50.40 -4.78
C VAL A 10 12.90 50.17 -3.61
N ALA A 11 12.91 51.06 -2.62
CA ALA A 11 13.74 50.92 -1.42
C ALA A 11 13.37 49.68 -0.59
N ALA A 12 12.07 49.47 -0.33
CA ALA A 12 11.60 48.29 0.39
C ALA A 12 11.96 46.98 -0.35
N LYS A 13 11.89 47.00 -1.69
CA LYS A 13 12.30 45.87 -2.53
C LYS A 13 13.80 45.60 -2.42
N SER A 14 14.65 46.62 -2.51
CA SER A 14 16.11 46.45 -2.37
C SER A 14 16.50 45.97 -0.98
N ASP A 15 15.86 46.48 0.07
CA ASP A 15 16.13 46.06 1.45
C ASP A 15 15.77 44.59 1.67
N LEU A 16 14.65 44.15 1.09
CA LEU A 16 14.25 42.75 1.09
C LEU A 16 15.24 41.85 0.32
N PHE A 17 15.68 42.27 -0.88
CA PHE A 17 16.68 41.50 -1.64
C PHE A 17 17.99 41.39 -0.89
N ASN A 18 18.49 42.50 -0.34
CA ASN A 18 19.72 42.51 0.46
C ASN A 18 19.60 41.60 1.69
N TYR A 19 18.43 41.59 2.35
CA TYR A 19 18.17 40.71 3.49
C TYR A 19 18.15 39.23 3.07
N ILE A 20 17.44 38.90 1.99
CA ILE A 20 17.37 37.54 1.44
C ILE A 20 18.75 37.07 1.01
N ASP A 21 19.51 37.89 0.28
CA ASP A 21 20.85 37.53 -0.21
C ASP A 21 21.84 37.33 0.95
N SER A 22 21.74 38.16 1.99
CA SER A 22 22.55 38.01 3.21
C SER A 22 22.23 36.73 3.98
N HIS A 23 20.95 36.30 4.02
CA HIS A 23 20.50 35.15 4.80
C HIS A 23 20.10 33.93 3.95
N ILE A 24 20.44 33.91 2.66
CA ILE A 24 19.96 32.88 1.72
C ILE A 24 20.36 31.47 2.15
N ARG A 25 21.52 31.34 2.80
CA ARG A 25 22.05 30.07 3.29
C ARG A 25 21.23 29.54 4.47
N GLU A 26 20.87 30.41 5.41
CA GLU A 26 20.06 30.05 6.57
C GLU A 26 18.63 29.69 6.17
N ILE A 27 18.05 30.45 5.24
CA ILE A 27 16.73 30.14 4.68
C ILE A 27 16.76 28.77 3.98
N LYS A 28 17.80 28.50 3.18
CA LYS A 28 17.98 27.20 2.53
C LYS A 28 18.07 26.06 3.55
N TYR A 29 18.87 26.22 4.60
CA TYR A 29 18.96 25.21 5.66
C TYR A 29 17.64 25.03 6.40
N GLY A 30 16.90 26.10 6.69
CA GLY A 30 15.56 26.01 7.28
C GLY A 30 14.60 25.18 6.44
N VAL A 31 14.57 25.43 5.12
CA VAL A 31 13.74 24.66 4.17
C VAL A 31 14.20 23.20 4.09
N TYR A 32 15.50 22.93 4.04
CA TYR A 32 16.04 21.57 4.03
C TYR A 32 15.73 20.81 5.32
N CYS A 33 15.85 21.45 6.48
CA CYS A 33 15.49 20.86 7.77
C CYS A 33 14.00 20.52 7.82
N LEU A 34 13.13 21.44 7.40
CA LEU A 34 11.69 21.19 7.37
C LEU A 34 11.35 20.03 6.42
N GLY A 35 11.95 20.02 5.23
CA GLY A 35 11.78 18.95 4.25
C GLY A 35 12.25 17.59 4.76
N THR A 36 13.42 17.53 5.40
CA THR A 36 13.96 16.27 5.96
C THR A 36 13.13 15.75 7.13
N VAL A 37 12.68 16.62 8.03
CA VAL A 37 11.76 16.24 9.13
C VAL A 37 10.45 15.69 8.56
N GLY A 38 9.85 16.37 7.58
CA GLY A 38 8.65 15.89 6.89
C GLY A 38 8.84 14.51 6.26
N ALA A 39 9.94 14.32 5.53
CA ALA A 39 10.27 13.04 4.91
C ALA A 39 10.45 11.90 5.95
N LEU A 40 11.14 12.17 7.07
CA LEU A 40 11.35 11.20 8.14
C LEU A 40 10.03 10.77 8.80
N LEU A 41 9.13 11.72 9.05
CA LEU A 41 7.79 11.42 9.58
C LEU A 41 6.99 10.54 8.62
N CYS A 42 7.02 10.84 7.32
CA CYS A 42 6.38 10.02 6.28
C CYS A 42 6.95 8.60 6.24
N ILE A 43 8.28 8.45 6.24
CA ILE A 43 8.96 7.14 6.23
C ILE A 43 8.56 6.33 7.47
N ARG A 44 8.51 6.97 8.65
CA ARG A 44 8.20 6.31 9.92
C ARG A 44 6.72 5.89 10.02
N SER A 45 5.81 6.67 9.45
CA SER A 45 4.38 6.37 9.43
C SER A 45 4.03 5.28 8.42
N LEU A 46 4.54 5.37 7.20
CA LEU A 46 4.19 4.44 6.11
C LEU A 46 4.98 3.13 6.16
N ARG A 47 6.14 3.11 6.81
CA ARG A 47 7.07 1.96 6.86
C ARG A 47 7.29 1.33 5.47
N PRO A 48 7.64 2.10 4.43
CA PRO A 48 7.56 1.65 3.05
C PRO A 48 8.55 0.54 2.69
N PHE A 49 9.58 0.34 3.51
CA PHE A 49 10.59 -0.71 3.37
C PHE A 49 10.28 -1.97 4.20
N LYS A 50 9.25 -1.94 5.05
CA LYS A 50 8.96 -3.05 5.96
C LYS A 50 8.12 -4.11 5.25
N LYS A 51 8.61 -5.34 5.24
CA LYS A 51 7.83 -6.52 4.88
C LYS A 51 7.00 -6.97 6.07
N PHE A 52 5.69 -7.12 5.91
CA PHE A 52 4.81 -7.67 6.93
C PHE A 52 4.76 -9.20 6.80
N THR A 53 5.21 -9.89 7.84
CA THR A 53 5.23 -11.36 7.91
C THR A 53 4.22 -11.88 8.92
N LYS A 54 3.98 -11.11 9.99
CA LYS A 54 3.00 -11.36 11.04
C LYS A 54 1.92 -10.30 11.03
N ILE A 55 0.72 -10.68 11.50
CA ILE A 55 -0.43 -9.78 11.60
C ILE A 55 -0.19 -8.69 12.64
N GLU A 56 0.44 -9.02 13.76
CA GLU A 56 0.80 -8.09 14.85
C GLU A 56 1.73 -6.96 14.40
N GLU A 57 2.49 -7.18 13.32
CA GLU A 57 3.39 -6.18 12.78
C GLU A 57 2.71 -5.13 11.91
N LEU A 58 1.47 -5.42 11.50
CA LEU A 58 0.65 -4.55 10.66
C LEU A 58 0.15 -3.36 11.49
N PRO A 59 0.42 -2.11 11.07
CA PRO A 59 -0.09 -0.95 11.78
C PRO A 59 -1.63 -0.95 11.77
N HIS A 60 -2.29 -0.66 12.89
CA HIS A 60 -3.75 -0.63 12.99
C HIS A 60 -4.42 0.27 11.94
N ASN A 61 -3.75 1.33 11.51
CA ASN A 61 -4.24 2.24 10.49
C ASN A 61 -4.41 1.58 9.11
N PHE A 62 -3.66 0.50 8.82
CA PHE A 62 -3.77 -0.20 7.54
C PHE A 62 -5.08 -0.96 7.42
N VAL A 63 -5.49 -1.63 8.49
CA VAL A 63 -6.79 -2.31 8.57
C VAL A 63 -7.92 -1.27 8.62
N ARG A 64 -7.76 -0.21 9.43
CA ARG A 64 -8.78 0.84 9.57
C ARG A 64 -9.05 1.58 8.26
N ASN A 65 -8.02 1.85 7.46
CA ASN A 65 -8.12 2.62 6.23
C ASN A 65 -8.15 1.73 4.97
N ASN A 66 -8.25 0.40 5.12
CA ASN A 66 -8.24 -0.57 4.02
C ASN A 66 -7.08 -0.35 3.02
N VAL A 67 -5.87 -0.16 3.54
CA VAL A 67 -4.71 0.15 2.70
C VAL A 67 -4.32 -1.07 1.86
N ALA A 68 -4.37 -0.93 0.54
CA ALA A 68 -3.99 -1.99 -0.38
C ALA A 68 -2.50 -2.36 -0.23
N LEU A 69 -2.26 -3.60 0.20
CA LEU A 69 -0.96 -4.23 0.25
C LEU A 69 -0.71 -5.04 -1.02
N GLN A 70 0.55 -5.42 -1.23
CA GLN A 70 1.01 -6.12 -2.43
C GLN A 70 1.78 -7.37 -2.04
N GLY A 71 1.67 -8.43 -2.83
CA GLY A 71 2.44 -9.64 -2.57
C GLY A 71 2.16 -10.77 -3.55
N THR A 72 2.86 -11.88 -3.35
CA THR A 72 2.75 -13.08 -4.19
C THR A 72 2.19 -14.24 -3.38
N VAL A 73 1.16 -14.92 -3.88
CA VAL A 73 0.60 -16.09 -3.17
C VAL A 73 1.56 -17.28 -3.31
N ARG A 74 2.07 -17.81 -2.19
CA ARG A 74 3.04 -18.92 -2.18
C ARG A 74 2.38 -20.27 -1.88
N LYS A 75 1.49 -20.29 -0.88
CA LYS A 75 0.80 -21.51 -0.43
C LYS A 75 -0.68 -21.24 -0.25
N ILE A 76 -1.49 -22.27 -0.49
CA ILE A 76 -2.95 -22.27 -0.33
C ILE A 76 -3.31 -23.51 0.47
N GLU A 77 -4.06 -23.33 1.55
CA GLU A 77 -4.48 -24.38 2.47
C GLU A 77 -5.90 -24.90 2.16
N GLU A 78 -6.33 -25.96 2.85
CA GLU A 78 -7.57 -26.68 2.53
C GLU A 78 -8.83 -25.84 2.68
N ARG A 79 -8.87 -24.92 3.66
CA ARG A 79 -10.01 -24.01 3.91
C ARG A 79 -9.92 -22.69 3.14
N GLY A 80 -9.08 -22.61 2.11
CA GLY A 80 -8.89 -21.39 1.32
C GLY A 80 -8.04 -20.30 1.98
N LYS A 81 -7.37 -20.62 3.09
CA LYS A 81 -6.34 -19.75 3.71
C LYS A 81 -5.15 -19.61 2.75
N LEU A 82 -4.80 -18.37 2.42
CA LEU A 82 -3.72 -18.03 1.50
C LEU A 82 -2.51 -17.52 2.29
N TYR A 83 -1.32 -18.01 1.94
CA TYR A 83 -0.06 -17.52 2.48
C TYR A 83 0.60 -16.65 1.42
N VAL A 84 0.69 -15.35 1.73
CA VAL A 84 1.16 -14.32 0.80
C VAL A 84 2.53 -13.81 1.22
N ASP A 85 3.48 -13.94 0.31
CA ASP A 85 4.77 -13.26 0.41
C ASP A 85 4.54 -11.76 0.14
N HIS A 86 4.42 -10.97 1.21
CA HIS A 86 4.19 -9.53 1.11
C HIS A 86 5.41 -8.81 0.53
N HIS A 87 5.16 -7.95 -0.47
CA HIS A 87 6.17 -7.09 -1.08
C HIS A 87 6.05 -5.68 -0.47
N PRO A 88 7.11 -5.16 0.20
CA PRO A 88 7.12 -3.77 0.63
C PRO A 88 7.04 -2.82 -0.58
N VAL A 89 6.63 -1.58 -0.35
CA VAL A 89 6.57 -0.54 -1.40
C VAL A 89 7.93 -0.35 -2.06
N PHE A 90 8.99 -0.39 -1.25
CA PHE A 90 10.37 -0.39 -1.73
C PHE A 90 11.11 -1.59 -1.15
N GLN A 91 11.59 -2.47 -2.03
CA GLN A 91 12.35 -3.65 -1.63
C GLN A 91 13.84 -3.31 -1.58
N LEU A 92 14.47 -3.55 -0.43
CA LEU A 92 15.91 -3.41 -0.27
C LEU A 92 16.62 -4.66 -0.83
N PRO A 93 17.77 -4.53 -1.52
CA PRO A 93 18.43 -5.64 -2.22
C PRO A 93 18.89 -6.79 -1.31
N PHE A 94 19.00 -6.57 0.01
CA PHE A 94 19.54 -7.54 0.97
C PHE A 94 18.47 -8.16 1.89
N THR A 95 17.19 -7.81 1.76
CA THR A 95 16.14 -8.39 2.59
C THR A 95 15.57 -9.64 1.94
N LYS A 96 16.15 -10.80 2.25
CA LYS A 96 15.57 -12.11 1.94
C LYS A 96 14.86 -12.63 3.18
N ASN A 97 13.54 -12.49 3.20
CA ASN A 97 12.70 -13.18 4.16
C ASN A 97 11.64 -13.97 3.38
N TYR A 98 11.49 -15.26 3.68
CA TYR A 98 10.54 -16.16 3.02
C TYR A 98 9.23 -16.33 3.79
N ASP A 99 9.11 -15.66 4.94
CA ASP A 99 7.89 -15.67 5.73
C ASP A 99 6.72 -15.11 4.92
N CYS A 100 5.56 -15.73 5.10
CA CYS A 100 4.32 -15.42 4.40
C CYS A 100 3.24 -14.98 5.38
N LEU A 101 2.52 -13.94 5.02
CA LEU A 101 1.38 -13.42 5.78
C LEU A 101 0.13 -14.26 5.46
N PRO A 102 -0.56 -14.83 6.47
CA PRO A 102 -1.80 -15.57 6.25
C PRO A 102 -2.99 -14.62 6.02
N ILE A 103 -3.74 -14.84 4.95
CA ILE A 103 -4.94 -14.07 4.60
C ILE A 103 -6.11 -15.01 4.22
N HIS A 104 -7.34 -14.54 4.41
CA HIS A 104 -8.57 -15.14 3.88
C HIS A 104 -9.26 -14.16 2.93
N LEU A 105 -9.97 -14.70 1.93
CA LEU A 105 -10.90 -13.87 1.18
C LEU A 105 -12.11 -13.57 2.07
N ALA A 106 -12.38 -12.28 2.27
CA ALA A 106 -13.53 -11.82 3.02
C ALA A 106 -14.84 -12.26 2.34
N PHE A 107 -15.87 -12.54 3.15
CA PHE A 107 -17.24 -12.85 2.73
C PHE A 107 -17.44 -14.17 1.96
N LEU A 108 -16.41 -15.00 1.79
CA LEU A 108 -16.53 -16.29 1.08
C LEU A 108 -16.17 -17.48 1.97
N SER A 109 -17.04 -18.49 1.97
CA SER A 109 -16.71 -19.83 2.49
C SER A 109 -16.14 -20.69 1.36
N ILE A 110 -14.85 -21.01 1.45
CA ILE A 110 -14.13 -21.70 0.36
C ILE A 110 -14.19 -23.21 0.59
N GLY A 111 -15.00 -23.88 -0.23
CA GLY A 111 -15.00 -25.34 -0.32
C GLY A 111 -13.85 -25.93 -1.15
N PRO A 112 -13.77 -27.27 -1.28
CA PRO A 112 -12.71 -27.96 -2.02
C PRO A 112 -12.59 -27.51 -3.50
N GLN A 113 -13.70 -27.26 -4.18
CA GLN A 113 -13.71 -26.76 -5.55
C GLN A 113 -13.18 -25.32 -5.65
N GLY A 114 -13.56 -24.46 -4.71
CA GLY A 114 -13.00 -23.11 -4.53
C GLY A 114 -11.49 -23.12 -4.37
N ARG A 115 -10.98 -24.04 -3.56
CA ARG A 115 -9.54 -24.23 -3.39
C ARG A 115 -8.85 -24.63 -4.69
N LEU A 116 -9.39 -25.58 -5.46
CA LEU A 116 -8.80 -25.97 -6.74
C LEU A 116 -8.75 -24.79 -7.73
N TRP A 117 -9.81 -23.99 -7.76
CA TRP A 117 -9.85 -22.78 -8.57
C TRP A 117 -8.75 -21.78 -8.14
N LEU A 118 -8.56 -21.56 -6.84
CA LEU A 118 -7.51 -20.70 -6.29
C LEU A 118 -6.11 -21.20 -6.63
N VAL A 119 -5.86 -22.50 -6.51
CA VAL A 119 -4.58 -23.13 -6.86
C VAL A 119 -4.27 -22.93 -8.34
N LYS A 120 -5.26 -23.07 -9.21
CA LYS A 120 -5.09 -22.87 -10.67
C LYS A 120 -4.90 -21.40 -11.05
N ASN A 121 -5.67 -20.50 -10.43
CA ASN A 121 -5.77 -19.11 -10.89
C ASN A 121 -4.87 -18.13 -10.15
N VAL A 122 -4.49 -18.41 -8.90
CA VAL A 122 -3.90 -17.42 -7.98
C VAL A 122 -2.53 -17.85 -7.43
N LYS A 123 -2.25 -19.16 -7.31
CA LYS A 123 -0.94 -19.65 -6.82
C LYS A 123 0.23 -19.10 -7.64
N ASN A 124 1.28 -18.66 -6.95
CA ASN A 124 2.49 -18.04 -7.50
C ASN A 124 2.24 -16.78 -8.32
N LYS A 125 1.08 -16.11 -8.17
CA LYS A 125 0.78 -14.85 -8.84
C LYS A 125 0.82 -13.69 -7.88
N PHE A 126 1.16 -12.55 -8.45
CA PHE A 126 1.11 -11.26 -7.78
C PHE A 126 -0.35 -10.81 -7.60
N ILE A 127 -0.66 -10.32 -6.41
CA ILE A 127 -1.97 -9.83 -5.99
C ILE A 127 -1.83 -8.52 -5.22
N TRP A 128 -2.88 -7.71 -5.28
CA TRP A 128 -3.13 -6.67 -4.28
C TRP A 128 -4.16 -7.20 -3.29
N PHE A 129 -4.04 -6.85 -2.01
CA PHE A 129 -5.00 -7.25 -1.00
C PHE A 129 -5.24 -6.12 0.00
N GLU A 130 -6.51 -5.85 0.28
CA GLU A 130 -6.95 -4.80 1.19
C GLU A 130 -7.46 -5.46 2.48
N PRO A 131 -6.80 -5.22 3.63
CA PRO A 131 -7.19 -5.80 4.90
C PRO A 131 -8.46 -5.12 5.43
N LEU A 132 -9.48 -5.92 5.77
CA LEU A 132 -10.72 -5.43 6.37
C LEU A 132 -10.75 -5.64 7.88
N LYS A 133 -10.36 -6.83 8.33
CA LYS A 133 -10.29 -7.18 9.76
C LYS A 133 -9.34 -8.35 9.99
N ILE A 134 -8.98 -8.56 11.24
CA ILE A 134 -8.24 -9.73 11.70
C ILE A 134 -9.27 -10.80 12.08
N SER A 135 -9.11 -11.99 11.52
CA SER A 135 -9.91 -13.17 11.83
C SER A 135 -9.44 -13.82 13.13
N ASP A 136 -10.36 -14.48 13.84
CA ASP A 136 -10.08 -15.24 15.05
C ASP A 136 -9.10 -16.41 14.80
N GLU A 137 -9.00 -16.89 13.55
CA GLU A 137 -8.05 -17.95 13.14
C GLU A 137 -6.60 -17.46 12.93
N GLY A 138 -6.29 -16.24 13.38
CA GLY A 138 -4.96 -15.64 13.24
C GLY A 138 -4.60 -15.40 11.77
N ALA A 139 -5.54 -14.86 11.01
CA ALA A 139 -5.38 -14.56 9.58
C ALA A 139 -6.10 -13.26 9.21
N LEU A 140 -5.70 -12.60 8.14
CA LEU A 140 -6.26 -11.31 7.73
C LEU A 140 -7.40 -11.51 6.73
N GLU A 141 -8.62 -11.08 7.05
CA GLU A 141 -9.71 -11.07 6.08
C GLU A 141 -9.54 -9.90 5.12
N CYS A 142 -9.43 -10.22 3.83
CA CYS A 142 -9.07 -9.25 2.80
C CYS A 142 -10.00 -9.31 1.59
N VAL A 143 -10.14 -8.17 0.92
CA VAL A 143 -10.54 -8.13 -0.49
C VAL A 143 -9.29 -8.28 -1.34
N VAL A 144 -9.30 -9.20 -2.32
CA VAL A 144 -8.10 -9.51 -3.11
C VAL A 144 -8.32 -9.15 -4.58
N TYR A 145 -7.32 -8.51 -5.17
CA TYR A 145 -7.32 -8.13 -6.58
C TYR A 145 -6.16 -8.79 -7.32
N SER A 146 -6.45 -9.25 -8.53
CA SER A 146 -5.44 -9.77 -9.46
C SER A 146 -5.23 -8.82 -10.64
N LYS A 147 -4.07 -8.95 -11.29
CA LYS A 147 -3.79 -8.19 -12.51
C LYS A 147 -4.69 -8.69 -13.64
N GLY A 148 -5.51 -7.78 -14.16
CA GLY A 148 -6.35 -7.98 -15.33
C GLY A 148 -5.64 -7.62 -16.64
N LEU A 149 -6.41 -7.63 -17.71
CA LEU A 149 -5.95 -7.20 -19.03
C LEU A 149 -5.88 -5.66 -19.07
N PHE A 150 -4.92 -5.10 -19.81
CA PHE A 150 -4.77 -3.64 -19.99
C PHE A 150 -4.76 -2.85 -18.67
N TRP A 151 -3.91 -3.23 -17.72
CA TRP A 151 -3.72 -2.54 -16.42
C TRP A 151 -4.94 -2.52 -15.47
N THR A 152 -6.05 -3.18 -15.83
CA THR A 152 -7.21 -3.28 -14.94
C THR A 152 -6.91 -4.16 -13.71
N LYS A 153 -7.52 -3.84 -12.58
CA LYS A 153 -7.56 -4.72 -11.40
C LYS A 153 -8.86 -5.52 -11.44
N LYS A 154 -8.78 -6.83 -11.21
CA LYS A 154 -9.95 -7.71 -11.13
C LYS A 154 -10.14 -8.21 -9.71
N ASN A 155 -11.31 -7.95 -9.13
CA ASN A 155 -11.69 -8.44 -7.81
C ASN A 155 -11.82 -9.98 -7.85
N LEU A 156 -11.03 -10.67 -7.03
CA LEU A 156 -11.06 -12.13 -6.94
C LEU A 156 -12.24 -12.63 -6.11
N ASN A 157 -12.74 -11.84 -5.15
CA ASN A 157 -13.88 -12.20 -4.32
C ASN A 157 -15.13 -12.35 -5.21
N GLU A 158 -15.46 -11.31 -5.98
CA GLU A 158 -16.58 -11.32 -6.95
C GLU A 158 -16.42 -12.42 -8.00
N LYS A 159 -15.20 -12.60 -8.54
CA LYS A 159 -14.96 -13.61 -9.58
C LYS A 159 -15.21 -15.03 -9.06
N MET A 160 -14.87 -15.31 -7.80
CA MET A 160 -15.17 -16.62 -7.21
C MET A 160 -16.65 -16.78 -6.95
N GLU A 161 -17.33 -15.78 -6.37
CA GLU A 161 -18.78 -15.81 -6.15
C GLU A 161 -19.53 -16.15 -7.44
N ILE A 162 -19.25 -15.44 -8.54
CA ILE A 162 -19.85 -15.70 -9.85
C ILE A 162 -19.52 -17.09 -10.40
N SER A 163 -18.28 -17.58 -10.17
CA SER A 163 -17.86 -18.91 -10.66
C SER A 163 -18.56 -20.07 -9.93
N PHE A 164 -19.12 -19.83 -8.75
CA PHE A 164 -19.84 -20.84 -7.97
C PHE A 164 -21.36 -20.67 -8.01
N GLU A 165 -21.86 -19.49 -8.38
CA GLU A 165 -23.29 -19.25 -8.63
C GLU A 165 -23.77 -19.70 -10.02
N GLN A 166 -22.89 -19.89 -11.00
CA GLN A 166 -23.30 -20.45 -12.29
C GLN A 166 -23.63 -21.94 -12.11
N PRO A 167 -24.90 -22.37 -12.17
CA PRO A 167 -25.19 -23.78 -12.36
C PRO A 167 -24.56 -24.17 -13.69
N ALA A 168 -23.97 -25.37 -13.74
CA ALA A 168 -23.41 -25.93 -14.96
C ALA A 168 -24.43 -25.80 -16.11
N ALA A 169 -24.28 -24.76 -16.92
CA ALA A 169 -25.10 -24.54 -18.10
C ALA A 169 -24.60 -25.54 -19.14
N GLY A 170 -25.30 -26.68 -19.17
CA GLY A 170 -25.50 -27.59 -20.30
C GLY A 170 -24.29 -27.85 -21.20
N LEU A 171 -23.69 -29.02 -21.01
CA LEU A 171 -23.34 -29.89 -22.14
C LEU A 171 -24.46 -30.91 -22.31
#